data_AF-A0A254SHW7-F1
#
_entry.id   AF-A0A254SHW7-F1
#
_cell.length_a   1.000
_cell.length_b   1.000
_cell.length_c   1.000
_cell.angle_alpha   90.00
_cell.angle_beta   90.00
_cell.angle_gamma   90.00
#
_symmetry.space_group_name_H-M   'P 1'
#
loop_
_entity.id
_entity.type
_entity.pdbx_description
1 polymer ?
#
loop_
_entity_poly.entity_id
_entity_poly.type
_entity_poly.pdbx_seq_one_letter_code
_entity_poly.pdbx_strand_id
1 'polypeptide(L)'
;MKKQGFTLIELMVVIVIMGILAAVAVPKLFGMIAKSKASEVGPAAGTYVKLQDAYAAESNQLGTWALIGYTAPGTKNSDGTFESTVYKYSGAMTGAVALKETGATAQAKAWLAVAQVALNDCKKDSEWRIAVTGATTGVTYENTYSDQPNCEALTPNFKNIGTKASTSTTTGGNG
;
A
#
# COMPACT_ATOMS: atom_id res chain seq x y z
N MET A 1 -32.34 -20.90 51.11
CA MET A 1 -31.93 -19.99 50.01
C MET A 1 -32.43 -20.58 48.71
N LYS A 2 -33.37 -19.93 48.00
CA LYS A 2 -33.87 -20.43 46.70
C LYS A 2 -32.78 -20.21 45.66
N LYS A 3 -32.19 -21.28 45.12
CA LYS A 3 -31.33 -21.18 43.94
C LYS A 3 -32.23 -20.87 42.73
N GLN A 4 -32.17 -19.64 42.24
CA GLN A 4 -32.70 -19.29 40.93
C GLN A 4 -31.72 -19.89 39.90
N GLY A 5 -32.08 -21.04 39.34
CA GLY A 5 -31.33 -21.62 38.22
C GLY A 5 -31.78 -20.96 36.92
N PHE A 6 -30.83 -20.59 36.07
CA PHE A 6 -31.10 -20.20 34.68
C PHE A 6 -31.87 -21.31 33.98
N THR A 7 -32.90 -20.94 33.21
CA THR A 7 -33.67 -21.92 32.46
C THR A 7 -32.92 -22.32 31.19
N LEU A 8 -33.02 -23.59 30.77
CA LEU A 8 -32.39 -24.06 29.53
C LEU A 8 -32.89 -23.28 28.30
N ILE A 9 -34.16 -22.86 28.32
CA ILE A 9 -34.76 -22.08 27.23
C ILE A 9 -34.17 -20.67 27.12
N GLU A 10 -33.87 -20.03 28.26
CA GLU A 10 -33.24 -18.72 28.29
C GLU A 10 -31.84 -18.77 27.68
N LEU A 11 -31.09 -19.84 27.95
CA LEU A 11 -29.79 -20.06 27.34
C LEU A 11 -29.90 -20.39 25.84
N MET A 12 -30.94 -21.12 25.41
CA MET A 12 -31.21 -21.41 24.00
C MET A 12 -31.51 -20.15 23.17
N VAL A 13 -32.33 -19.23 23.68
CA VAL A 13 -32.66 -17.99 22.95
C VAL A 13 -31.41 -17.11 22.80
N VAL A 14 -30.57 -17.04 23.84
CA VAL A 14 -29.31 -16.27 23.80
C VAL A 14 -28.37 -16.78 22.72
N ILE A 15 -28.16 -18.10 22.62
CA ILE A 15 -27.27 -18.66 21.59
C ILE A 15 -27.81 -18.42 20.18
N VAL A 16 -29.14 -18.45 19.99
CA VAL A 16 -29.76 -18.16 18.68
C VAL A 16 -29.52 -16.71 18.28
N ILE A 17 -29.74 -15.76 19.19
CA ILE A 17 -29.51 -14.33 18.92
C ILE A 17 -28.01 -14.09 18.64
N MET A 18 -27.11 -14.67 19.44
CA MET A 18 -25.67 -14.58 19.21
C MET A 18 -25.25 -15.18 17.88
N GLY A 19 -25.88 -16.28 17.44
CA GLY A 19 -25.65 -16.90 16.14
C GLY A 19 -26.01 -15.97 14.97
N ILE A 20 -27.17 -15.30 15.04
CA ILE A 20 -27.60 -14.35 13.99
C ILE A 20 -26.66 -13.15 13.92
N LEU A 21 -26.28 -12.58 15.07
CA LEU A 21 -25.34 -11.45 15.10
C LEU A 21 -23.96 -11.84 14.57
N ALA A 22 -23.45 -13.02 14.95
CA ALA A 22 -22.16 -13.51 14.47
C ALA A 22 -22.15 -13.70 12.95
N ALA A 23 -23.23 -14.22 12.37
CA ALA A 23 -23.34 -14.45 10.93
C ALA A 23 -23.17 -13.17 10.09
N VAL A 24 -23.67 -12.03 10.58
CA VAL A 24 -23.54 -10.73 9.88
C VAL A 24 -22.25 -10.00 10.26
N ALA A 25 -21.81 -10.09 11.51
CA ALA A 25 -20.68 -9.32 12.02
C ALA A 25 -19.32 -9.88 11.56
N VAL A 26 -19.16 -11.20 11.51
CA VAL A 26 -17.87 -11.85 11.23
C VAL A 26 -17.33 -11.51 9.83
N PRO A 27 -18.10 -11.58 8.72
CA PRO A 27 -17.60 -11.20 7.40
C PRO A 27 -17.15 -9.75 7.34
N LYS A 28 -17.90 -8.83 7.97
CA LYS A 28 -17.56 -7.40 8.03
C LYS A 28 -16.27 -7.16 8.82
N LEU A 29 -16.07 -7.89 9.91
CA LEU A 29 -14.86 -7.80 10.73
C LEU A 29 -13.61 -8.18 9.92
N PHE A 30 -13.65 -9.25 9.13
CA PHE A 30 -12.51 -9.65 8.29
C PHE A 30 -12.15 -8.57 7.24
N GLY A 31 -13.15 -7.94 6.62
CA GLY A 31 -12.91 -6.81 5.72
C GLY A 31 -12.25 -5.61 6.41
N MET A 32 -12.66 -5.28 7.64
CA MET A 32 -12.04 -4.20 8.42
C MET A 32 -10.60 -4.53 8.82
N ILE A 33 -10.31 -5.78 9.18
CA ILE A 33 -8.94 -6.23 9.50
C ILE A 33 -8.06 -6.13 8.24
N ALA A 34 -8.55 -6.57 7.08
CA ALA A 34 -7.81 -6.47 5.82
C ALA A 34 -7.51 -5.01 5.45
N LYS A 35 -8.48 -4.10 5.59
CA LYS A 35 -8.30 -2.67 5.34
C LYS A 35 -7.34 -2.01 6.34
N SER A 36 -7.41 -2.39 7.61
CA SER A 36 -6.49 -1.92 8.65
C SER A 36 -5.05 -2.31 8.33
N LYS A 37 -4.83 -3.58 7.99
CA LYS A 37 -3.53 -4.08 7.53
C LYS A 37 -3.04 -3.32 6.29
N ALA A 38 -3.89 -3.12 5.29
CA ALA A 38 -3.52 -2.42 4.06
C ALA A 38 -3.23 -0.92 4.24
N SER A 39 -3.71 -0.32 5.33
CA SER A 39 -3.55 1.11 5.58
C SER A 39 -2.10 1.53 5.82
N GLU A 40 -1.17 0.61 6.11
CA GLU A 40 0.26 0.92 6.28
C GLU A 40 0.95 1.32 4.97
N VAL A 41 0.46 0.83 3.82
CA VAL A 41 1.06 1.06 2.50
C VAL A 41 1.04 2.54 2.14
N GLY A 42 -0.06 3.24 2.40
CA GLY A 42 -0.25 4.64 2.01
C GLY A 42 0.79 5.58 2.64
N PRO A 43 0.93 5.62 3.97
CA PRO A 43 1.96 6.41 4.64
C PRO A 43 3.39 6.00 4.26
N ALA A 44 3.67 4.70 4.11
CA ALA A 44 4.99 4.21 3.73
C ALA A 44 5.41 4.72 2.34
N ALA A 45 4.50 4.64 1.36
CA ALA A 45 4.64 5.17 0.01
C ALA A 45 4.75 6.69 -0.03
N GLY A 46 3.90 7.39 0.73
CA GLY A 46 3.88 8.84 0.78
C GLY A 46 5.17 9.45 1.33
N THR A 47 5.76 8.81 2.35
CA THR A 47 7.07 9.21 2.89
C THR A 47 8.18 9.00 1.85
N TYR A 48 8.18 7.86 1.13
CA TYR A 48 9.14 7.61 0.07
C TYR A 48 9.12 8.71 -1.01
N VAL A 49 7.92 9.03 -1.53
CA VAL A 49 7.76 10.06 -2.57
C VAL A 49 8.26 11.43 -2.10
N LYS A 50 7.91 11.85 -0.88
CA LYS A 50 8.35 13.14 -0.35
C LYS A 50 9.87 13.25 -0.24
N LEU A 51 10.52 12.20 0.25
CA LEU A 51 11.98 12.17 0.38
C LEU A 51 12.65 12.12 -1.00
N GLN A 52 12.06 11.39 -1.94
CA GLN A 52 12.55 11.30 -3.31
C GLN A 52 12.48 12.65 -4.04
N ASP A 53 11.38 13.39 -3.88
CA ASP A 53 11.21 14.74 -4.43
C ASP A 53 12.19 15.73 -3.81
N ALA A 54 12.36 15.71 -2.48
CA ALA A 54 13.33 16.57 -1.78
C ALA A 54 14.75 16.31 -2.28
N TYR A 55 15.16 15.04 -2.34
CA TYR A 55 16.48 14.66 -2.83
C TYR A 55 16.71 15.06 -4.29
N ALA A 56 15.71 14.88 -5.15
CA ALA A 56 15.79 15.27 -6.55
C ALA A 56 15.92 16.80 -6.73
N ALA A 57 15.24 17.58 -5.90
CA ALA A 57 15.34 19.03 -5.90
C ALA A 57 16.72 19.53 -5.42
N GLU A 58 17.34 18.84 -4.47
CA GLU A 58 18.64 19.23 -3.91
C GLU A 58 19.83 18.75 -4.75
N SER A 59 19.75 17.52 -5.28
CA SER A 59 20.89 16.82 -5.88
C SER A 59 20.80 16.69 -7.40
N ASN A 60 19.69 17.08 -8.02
CA ASN A 60 19.39 16.85 -9.44
C ASN A 60 19.57 15.37 -9.86
N GLN A 61 19.23 14.46 -8.94
CA GLN A 61 19.38 13.01 -9.07
C GLN A 61 18.24 12.30 -8.35
N LEU A 62 17.89 11.08 -8.78
CA LEU A 62 17.10 10.16 -7.97
C LEU A 62 18.04 9.31 -7.11
N GLY A 63 17.77 9.15 -5.82
CA GLY A 63 18.56 8.33 -4.92
C GLY A 63 17.93 6.98 -4.59
N THR A 64 18.76 6.01 -4.19
CA THR A 64 18.29 4.80 -3.48
C THR A 64 17.65 5.16 -2.14
N TRP A 65 16.96 4.22 -1.51
CA TRP A 65 16.36 4.43 -0.18
C TRP A 65 17.37 4.93 0.86
N ALA A 66 18.59 4.40 0.84
CA ALA A 66 19.65 4.85 1.73
C ALA A 66 20.10 6.29 1.43
N LEU A 67 20.20 6.68 0.15
CA LEU A 67 20.62 8.03 -0.25
C LEU A 67 19.57 9.09 0.09
N ILE A 68 18.28 8.77 -0.07
CA ILE A 68 17.19 9.69 0.26
C ILE A 68 16.81 9.65 1.75
N GLY A 69 17.48 8.82 2.56
CA GLY A 69 17.17 8.65 3.99
C GLY A 69 15.85 7.94 4.27
N TYR A 70 15.28 7.22 3.30
CA TYR A 70 14.05 6.47 3.47
C TYR A 70 14.29 5.16 4.23
N THR A 71 13.41 4.90 5.20
CA THR A 71 13.34 3.63 5.94
C THR A 71 11.90 3.14 5.88
N ALA A 72 11.70 1.94 5.32
CA ALA A 72 10.36 1.34 5.25
C ALA A 72 9.90 0.79 6.62
N PRO A 73 8.58 0.59 6.82
CA PRO A 73 8.07 -0.06 8.02
C PRO A 73 8.64 -1.48 8.22
N GLY A 74 8.75 -1.89 9.48
CA GLY A 74 9.19 -3.24 9.84
C GLY A 74 10.69 -3.35 10.11
N THR A 75 11.18 -4.58 10.12
CA THR A 75 12.57 -4.91 10.43
C THR A 75 13.39 -4.97 9.14
N LYS A 76 14.56 -4.34 9.14
CA LYS A 76 15.53 -4.43 8.03
C LYS A 76 16.19 -5.80 8.01
N ASN A 77 16.17 -6.46 6.86
CA ASN A 77 16.85 -7.73 6.60
C ASN A 77 18.26 -7.52 6.02
N SER A 78 19.07 -8.57 6.06
CA SER A 78 20.44 -8.55 5.51
C SER A 78 20.48 -8.35 3.99
N ASP A 79 19.40 -8.70 3.27
CA ASP A 79 19.23 -8.48 1.83
C ASP A 79 18.83 -7.02 1.49
N GLY A 80 18.71 -6.14 2.49
CA GLY A 80 18.32 -4.74 2.32
C GLY A 80 16.81 -4.51 2.21
N THR A 81 16.01 -5.58 2.25
CA THR A 81 14.54 -5.48 2.33
C THR A 81 14.08 -5.14 3.75
N PHE A 82 12.82 -4.70 3.89
CA PHE A 82 12.20 -4.49 5.19
C PHE A 82 10.94 -5.33 5.27
N GLU A 83 10.67 -5.95 6.42
CA GLU A 83 9.53 -6.85 6.57
C GLU A 83 8.72 -6.51 7.83
N SER A 84 7.41 -6.37 7.67
CA SER A 84 6.42 -6.40 8.75
C SER A 84 5.82 -7.80 8.84
N THR A 85 4.74 -7.99 9.61
CA THR A 85 3.99 -9.25 9.57
C THR A 85 3.03 -9.33 8.38
N VAL A 86 2.87 -8.22 7.64
CA VAL A 86 1.89 -8.06 6.58
C VAL A 86 2.56 -7.83 5.23
N TYR A 87 3.68 -7.10 5.19
CA TYR A 87 4.32 -6.66 3.96
C TYR A 87 5.83 -6.84 3.97
N LYS A 88 6.36 -7.21 2.79
CA LYS A 88 7.77 -7.10 2.45
C LYS A 88 7.98 -5.88 1.56
N TYR A 89 8.88 -5.00 1.95
CA TYR A 89 9.23 -3.76 1.29
C TYR A 89 10.61 -3.85 0.63
N SER A 90 10.73 -3.37 -0.61
CA SER A 90 12.01 -3.30 -1.33
C SER A 90 12.05 -2.17 -2.35
N GLY A 91 13.25 -1.77 -2.76
CA GLY A 91 13.49 -0.85 -3.87
C GLY A 91 14.59 -1.39 -4.78
N ALA A 92 14.46 -1.21 -6.09
CA ALA A 92 15.36 -1.80 -7.08
C ALA A 92 16.43 -0.83 -7.63
N MET A 93 16.49 0.41 -7.14
CA MET A 93 17.46 1.40 -7.63
C MET A 93 18.88 1.06 -7.15
N THR A 94 19.83 1.09 -8.07
CA THR A 94 21.27 0.92 -7.80
C THR A 94 21.99 2.26 -7.91
N GLY A 95 22.40 2.82 -6.76
CA GLY A 95 23.08 4.11 -6.72
C GLY A 95 22.19 5.32 -7.06
N ALA A 96 22.83 6.47 -7.20
CA ALA A 96 22.16 7.69 -7.64
C ALA A 96 21.98 7.69 -9.17
N VAL A 97 20.85 8.21 -9.64
CA VAL A 97 20.47 8.26 -11.05
C VAL A 97 20.35 9.72 -11.46
N ALA A 98 21.21 10.18 -12.38
CA ALA A 98 21.17 11.54 -12.86
C ALA A 98 19.88 11.86 -13.63
N LEU A 99 19.30 13.03 -13.33
CA LEU A 99 18.23 13.61 -14.13
C LEU A 99 18.82 14.12 -15.45
N LYS A 100 18.17 13.79 -16.56
CA LYS A 100 18.62 14.18 -17.90
C LYS A 100 17.73 15.28 -18.46
N GLU A 101 18.33 16.18 -19.23
CA GLU A 101 17.60 17.22 -19.97
C GLU A 101 16.80 16.65 -21.14
N THR A 102 17.31 15.58 -21.77
CA THR A 102 16.64 14.87 -22.85
C THR A 102 16.57 13.38 -22.51
N GLY A 103 15.35 12.82 -22.54
CA GLY A 103 15.04 11.44 -22.19
C GLY A 103 14.93 11.24 -20.67
N ALA A 104 13.75 10.86 -20.19
CA ALA A 104 13.55 10.64 -18.76
C ALA A 104 14.13 9.27 -18.32
N THR A 105 14.67 9.21 -17.10
CA THR A 105 15.13 7.93 -16.54
C THR A 105 14.02 7.32 -15.69
N ALA A 106 13.40 6.25 -16.20
CA ALA A 106 12.35 5.52 -15.52
C ALA A 106 12.93 4.40 -14.65
N GLN A 107 12.40 4.25 -13.44
CA GLN A 107 12.74 3.21 -12.47
C GLN A 107 11.45 2.49 -12.06
N ALA A 108 11.17 1.35 -12.67
CA ALA A 108 9.87 0.68 -12.60
C ALA A 108 9.52 0.04 -11.24
N LYS A 109 10.49 -0.08 -10.33
CA LYS A 109 10.34 -0.67 -8.98
C LYS A 109 11.14 0.14 -7.96
N ALA A 110 11.00 1.47 -8.01
CA ALA A 110 11.70 2.38 -7.12
C ALA A 110 11.22 2.25 -5.67
N TRP A 111 9.95 1.87 -5.51
CA TRP A 111 9.39 1.38 -4.26
C TRP A 111 8.41 0.23 -4.53
N LEU A 112 8.47 -0.82 -3.71
CA LEU A 112 7.63 -2.01 -3.81
C LEU A 112 7.22 -2.45 -2.41
N ALA A 113 5.94 -2.72 -2.21
CA ALA A 113 5.42 -3.48 -1.09
C ALA A 113 4.70 -4.74 -1.60
N VAL A 114 5.04 -5.89 -1.02
CA VAL A 114 4.49 -7.19 -1.38
C VAL A 114 3.76 -7.76 -0.18
N ALA A 115 2.47 -8.09 -0.34
CA ALA A 115 1.69 -8.66 0.76
C ALA A 115 2.19 -10.07 1.12
N GLN A 116 2.63 -10.28 2.35
CA GLN A 116 3.06 -11.57 2.86
C GLN A 116 1.90 -12.47 3.29
N VAL A 117 0.70 -11.90 3.43
CA VAL A 117 -0.55 -12.57 3.80
C VAL A 117 -1.68 -12.16 2.87
N ALA A 118 -2.71 -13.00 2.73
CA ALA A 118 -3.92 -12.60 2.03
C ALA A 118 -4.67 -11.51 2.82
N LEU A 119 -5.15 -10.49 2.11
CA LEU A 119 -5.93 -9.37 2.62
C LEU A 119 -7.32 -9.44 2.01
N ASN A 120 -8.15 -10.36 2.50
CA ASN A 120 -9.43 -10.71 1.88
C ASN A 120 -9.22 -11.25 0.45
N ASP A 121 -9.83 -10.66 -0.57
CA ASP A 121 -9.71 -11.09 -1.98
C ASP A 121 -8.33 -10.77 -2.59
N CYS A 122 -7.56 -9.90 -1.94
CA CYS A 122 -6.21 -9.57 -2.34
C CYS A 122 -5.27 -10.69 -1.87
N LYS A 123 -4.73 -11.46 -2.82
CA LYS A 123 -3.95 -12.67 -2.53
C LYS A 123 -2.59 -12.33 -1.92
N LYS A 124 -2.00 -13.33 -1.26
CA LYS A 124 -0.57 -13.32 -0.94
C LYS A 124 0.24 -13.00 -2.20
N ASP A 125 1.32 -12.26 -2.02
CA ASP A 125 2.26 -11.80 -3.04
C ASP A 125 1.68 -10.74 -4.00
N SER A 126 0.51 -10.18 -3.68
CA SER A 126 0.00 -8.97 -4.35
C SER A 126 0.96 -7.80 -4.12
N GLU A 127 1.20 -7.02 -5.17
CA GLU A 127 2.22 -5.97 -5.19
C GLU A 127 1.58 -4.57 -5.22
N TRP A 128 2.22 -3.63 -4.52
CA TRP A 128 2.02 -2.19 -4.61
C TRP A 128 3.32 -1.58 -5.08
N ARG A 129 3.29 -0.93 -6.24
CA ARG A 129 4.49 -0.48 -6.95
C ARG A 129 4.44 1.01 -7.17
N ILE A 130 5.57 1.67 -6.94
CA ILE A 130 5.80 3.04 -7.40
C ILE A 130 6.96 2.97 -8.37
N ALA A 131 6.66 3.33 -9.62
CA ALA A 131 7.67 3.70 -10.58
C ALA A 131 7.96 5.20 -10.43
N VAL A 132 9.24 5.58 -10.51
CA VAL A 132 9.65 6.98 -10.56
C VAL A 132 10.33 7.26 -11.88
N THR A 133 9.97 8.38 -12.49
CA THR A 133 10.56 8.86 -13.73
C THR A 133 11.10 10.26 -13.49
N GLY A 134 12.42 10.39 -13.59
CA GLY A 134 13.13 11.64 -13.36
C GLY A 134 13.57 12.32 -14.66
N ALA A 135 13.31 13.63 -14.76
CA ALA A 135 13.85 14.53 -15.77
C ALA A 135 14.27 15.85 -15.09
N THR A 136 15.09 16.69 -15.74
CA THR A 136 15.43 18.02 -15.18
C THR A 136 14.21 18.93 -15.04
N THR A 137 13.13 18.66 -15.79
CA THR A 137 11.83 19.35 -15.67
C THR A 137 11.02 18.91 -14.45
N GLY A 138 11.43 17.83 -13.77
CA GLY A 138 10.81 17.34 -12.55
C GLY A 138 10.75 15.82 -12.45
N VAL A 139 10.26 15.37 -11.30
CA VAL A 139 10.02 13.95 -10.99
C VAL A 139 8.54 13.65 -11.14
N THR A 140 8.24 12.48 -11.71
CA THR A 140 6.88 11.95 -11.87
C THR A 140 6.81 10.54 -11.31
N TYR A 141 5.64 10.17 -10.79
CA TYR A 141 5.40 8.87 -10.17
C TYR A 141 4.23 8.17 -10.85
N GLU A 142 4.38 6.87 -11.06
CA GLU A 142 3.31 6.00 -11.56
C GLU A 142 3.11 4.87 -10.56
N ASN A 143 1.91 4.82 -9.98
CA ASN A 143 1.58 3.89 -8.91
C ASN A 143 0.67 2.80 -9.45
N THR A 144 1.11 1.55 -9.34
CA THR A 144 0.41 0.38 -9.88
C THR A 144 0.24 -0.70 -8.81
N TYR A 145 -0.69 -1.62 -9.06
CA TYR A 145 -0.93 -2.79 -8.21
C TYR A 145 -0.82 -4.05 -9.05
N SER A 146 -0.66 -5.20 -8.40
CA SER A 146 -0.91 -6.49 -9.05
C SER A 146 -2.35 -6.56 -9.57
N ASP A 147 -2.55 -7.10 -10.78
CA ASP A 147 -3.86 -7.38 -11.37
C ASP A 147 -4.58 -8.51 -10.61
N GLN A 148 -5.10 -8.18 -9.42
CA GLN A 148 -5.89 -9.06 -8.58
C GLN A 148 -7.16 -8.32 -8.14
N PRO A 149 -8.29 -9.03 -8.02
CA PRO A 149 -9.55 -8.42 -7.63
C PRO A 149 -9.44 -7.75 -6.26
N ASN A 150 -10.01 -6.55 -6.15
CA ASN A 150 -10.20 -5.79 -4.91
C ASN A 150 -8.95 -5.35 -4.12
N CYS A 151 -7.71 -5.52 -4.62
CA CYS A 151 -6.52 -4.94 -3.97
C CYS A 151 -6.55 -3.40 -3.96
N GLU A 152 -7.04 -2.77 -5.03
CA GLU A 152 -7.18 -1.32 -5.13
C GLU A 152 -8.12 -0.75 -4.07
N ALA A 153 -9.24 -1.43 -3.79
CA ALA A 153 -10.24 -0.99 -2.83
C ALA A 153 -9.69 -0.94 -1.38
N LEU A 154 -8.65 -1.70 -1.07
CA LEU A 154 -7.99 -1.70 0.23
C LEU A 154 -7.11 -0.46 0.45
N THR A 155 -6.63 0.15 -0.64
CA THR A 155 -5.68 1.27 -0.62
C THR A 155 -6.10 2.37 -1.61
N PRO A 156 -7.31 2.94 -1.46
CA PRO A 156 -7.93 3.78 -2.49
C PRO A 156 -7.11 5.05 -2.83
N ASN A 157 -6.31 5.53 -1.88
CA ASN A 157 -5.49 6.72 -2.08
C ASN A 157 -4.11 6.42 -2.67
N PHE A 158 -3.69 5.16 -2.77
CA PHE A 158 -2.32 4.83 -3.21
C PHE A 158 -2.07 5.25 -4.67
N LYS A 159 -3.08 5.19 -5.57
CA LYS A 159 -2.95 5.71 -6.95
C LYS A 159 -2.60 7.19 -7.02
N ASN A 160 -3.00 7.96 -6.00
CA ASN A 160 -2.88 9.41 -5.98
C ASN A 160 -1.62 9.91 -5.26
N ILE A 161 -0.77 9.00 -4.75
CA ILE A 161 0.45 9.40 -4.04
C ILE A 161 1.48 9.90 -5.05
N GLY A 162 1.95 11.13 -4.91
CA GLY A 162 3.01 11.68 -5.77
C GLY A 162 2.55 12.11 -7.17
N THR A 163 1.31 11.80 -7.57
CA THR A 163 0.72 12.40 -8.76
C THR A 163 0.53 13.89 -8.49
N LYS A 164 1.36 14.76 -9.08
CA LYS A 164 0.98 16.16 -9.26
C LYS A 164 -0.35 16.15 -10.00
N ALA A 165 -1.36 16.88 -9.52
CA ALA A 165 -2.71 16.90 -10.07
C ALA A 165 -2.64 16.91 -11.61
N SER A 166 -2.83 15.75 -12.22
CA SER A 166 -2.85 15.63 -13.66
C SER A 166 -4.19 16.22 -14.05
N THR A 167 -4.17 17.42 -14.62
CA THR A 167 -5.33 18.00 -15.28
C THR A 167 -5.77 16.96 -16.30
N SER A 168 -6.94 16.39 -16.07
CA SER A 168 -7.55 15.41 -16.98
C SER A 168 -7.74 16.07 -18.34
N THR A 169 -6.78 15.94 -19.24
CA THR A 169 -7.02 16.17 -20.66
C THR A 169 -7.86 15.01 -21.15
N THR A 170 -9.17 15.17 -20.97
CA THR A 170 -10.20 14.38 -21.65
C THR A 170 -9.94 14.56 -23.14
N THR A 171 -9.26 13.60 -23.76
CA THR A 171 -9.23 13.50 -25.22
C THR A 171 -10.60 12.99 -25.62
N GLY A 172 -11.51 13.91 -25.95
CA GLY A 172 -12.76 13.59 -26.62
C GLY A 172 -12.44 13.02 -27.99
N GLY A 173 -12.50 11.68 -28.09
CA GLY A 173 -12.51 10.98 -29.36
C GLY A 173 -13.90 11.04 -29.96
N ASN A 174 -14.08 11.95 -30.93
CA ASN A 174 -15.14 11.83 -31.92
C ASN A 174 -14.78 10.66 -32.87
N GLY A 175 -15.67 9.69 -32.96
CA GLY A 175 -15.69 8.63 -33.95
C GLY A 175 -17.13 8.17 -34.14
#